data_AF-A0A2N1KV82-F1
#
_entry.id   AF-A0A2N1KV82-F1
#
_cell.length_a   1.000
_cell.length_b   1.000
_cell.length_c   1.000
_cell.angle_alpha   90.00
_cell.angle_beta   90.00
_cell.angle_gamma   90.00
#
_symmetry.space_group_name_H-M   'P 1'
#
loop_
_entity.id
_entity.type
_entity.pdbx_description
1 polymer ?
#
loop_
_entity_poly.entity_id
_entity_poly.type
_entity_poly.pdbx_seq_one_letter_code
_entity_poly.pdbx_strand_id
1 'polypeptide(L)' 'DKNDYILSRVKDPKFAIVNSTFYGPSFGNGDLILRGNNFYNNSYCSKHSYERAIRETEGTFSVKEYEVFQIVKNSF' A
#
# COMPACT_ATOMS: atom_id res chain seq x y z
N ASP A 1 -24.18 0.89 4.88
CA ASP A 1 -22.88 1.56 4.78
C ASP A 1 -21.78 0.59 5.12
N LYS A 2 -21.10 0.08 4.10
CA LYS A 2 -20.19 -1.06 4.24
C LYS A 2 -18.77 -0.52 4.46
N ASN A 3 -18.26 -0.67 5.68
CA ASN A 3 -16.86 -0.38 6.04
C ASN A 3 -15.94 -1.47 5.45
N ASP A 4 -15.91 -1.61 4.12
CA ASP A 4 -15.00 -2.55 3.44
C ASP A 4 -13.61 -1.93 3.26
N TYR A 5 -13.07 -1.31 4.31
CA TYR A 5 -11.72 -0.78 4.31
C TYR A 5 -10.91 -1.42 5.42
N ILE A 6 -9.64 -1.68 5.13
CA ILE A 6 -8.70 -2.19 6.12
C ILE A 6 -8.01 -1.00 6.77
N LEU A 7 -8.32 -0.74 8.05
CA LEU A 7 -7.51 0.14 8.87
C LEU A 7 -6.35 -0.65 9.46
N SER A 8 -5.13 -0.34 9.02
CA SER A 8 -3.91 -0.98 9.49
C SER A 8 -2.90 0.08 9.89
N ARG A 9 -2.50 0.13 11.17
CA ARG A 9 -1.49 1.10 11.63
C ARG A 9 -0.09 0.55 11.42
N VAL A 10 0.87 1.47 11.32
CA VAL A 10 2.29 1.13 11.24
C VAL A 10 2.74 0.52 12.56
N LYS A 11 3.29 -0.69 12.51
CA LYS A 11 3.91 -1.36 13.67
C LYS A 11 5.42 -1.12 13.72
N ASP A 12 6.08 -1.11 12.57
CA ASP A 12 7.51 -0.80 12.45
C ASP A 12 7.71 0.48 11.61
N PRO A 13 7.90 1.64 12.26
CA PRO A 13 8.07 2.93 11.58
C PRO A 13 9.27 3.00 10.64
N LYS A 14 10.31 2.19 10.88
CA LYS A 14 11.54 2.20 10.06
C LYS A 14 11.26 1.83 8.61
N PHE A 15 10.24 1.01 8.38
CA PHE A 15 9.86 0.52 7.05
C PHE A 15 8.49 1.03 6.60
N ALA A 16 7.90 2.01 7.28
CA ALA A 16 6.53 2.45 7.01
C ALA A 16 6.30 2.82 5.53
N ILE A 17 7.24 3.57 4.95
CA ILE A 17 7.16 4.06 3.57
C ILE A 17 8.52 3.86 2.91
N VAL A 18 8.53 3.32 1.69
CA VAL A 18 9.73 3.19 0.87
C VAL A 18 9.52 4.02 -0.39
N ASN A 19 10.41 4.97 -0.64
CA ASN A 19 10.40 5.77 -1.87
C ASN A 19 11.52 5.29 -2.80
N SER A 20 11.17 4.89 -4.02
CA SER A 20 12.11 4.41 -5.03
C SER A 20 11.61 4.77 -6.42
N THR A 21 12.52 5.14 -7.32
CA THR A 21 12.20 5.40 -8.73
C THR A 21 11.79 4.13 -9.49
N PHE A 22 12.05 2.95 -8.94
CA PHE A 22 11.66 1.67 -9.52
C PHE A 22 10.23 1.24 -9.15
N TYR A 23 9.59 1.94 -8.21
CA TYR A 23 8.28 1.60 -7.67
C TYR A 23 7.30 2.76 -7.84
N GLY A 24 6.01 2.43 -7.88
CA GLY A 24 4.94 3.37 -7.53
C GLY A 24 4.81 3.47 -6.01
N PRO A 25 3.58 3.65 -5.50
CA PRO A 25 3.31 3.56 -4.07
C PRO A 25 3.87 2.27 -3.43
N SER A 26 4.63 2.43 -2.36
CA SER A 26 5.27 1.34 -1.63
C SER A 26 5.24 1.59 -0.12
N PHE A 27 4.70 0.63 0.62
CA PHE A 27 4.47 0.70 2.06
C PHE A 27 5.00 -0.56 2.73
N GLY A 28 5.59 -0.39 3.91
CA GLY A 28 6.12 -1.50 4.68
C GLY A 28 7.34 -2.15 4.03
N ASN A 29 7.83 -3.21 4.66
CA ASN A 29 8.85 -4.08 4.07
C ASN A 29 8.20 -5.12 3.14
N GLY A 30 7.50 -4.65 2.11
CA GLY A 30 6.73 -5.50 1.19
C GLY A 30 5.24 -5.63 1.52
N ASP A 31 4.73 -4.87 2.48
CA ASP A 31 3.30 -4.83 2.82
C ASP A 31 2.43 -4.38 1.64
N LEU A 32 2.95 -3.47 0.82
CA LEU A 32 2.40 -3.14 -0.48
C LEU A 32 3.51 -2.59 -1.36
N ILE A 33 3.72 -3.16 -2.54
CA ILE A 33 4.64 -2.63 -3.56
C ILE A 33 3.89 -2.58 -4.88
N LEU A 34 3.72 -1.39 -5.45
CA LEU A 34 3.28 -1.24 -6.83
C LEU A 34 4.50 -1.15 -7.74
N ARG A 35 4.65 -2.09 -8.67
CA ARG A 35 5.79 -2.12 -9.61
C ARG A 35 5.49 -2.93 -10.87
N GLY A 36 6.42 -2.86 -11.83
CA GLY A 36 6.29 -3.49 -13.14
C GLY A 36 5.85 -2.51 -14.20
N ASN A 37 5.85 -2.96 -15.46
CA ASN A 37 5.38 -2.15 -16.57
C ASN A 37 3.89 -1.85 -16.38
N ASN A 38 3.53 -0.58 -16.18
CA ASN A 38 2.17 -0.15 -15.84
C ASN A 38 1.55 -0.94 -14.69
N PHE A 39 2.36 -1.30 -13.68
CA PHE A 39 1.93 -2.04 -12.47
C PHE A 39 1.35 -3.44 -12.74
N TYR A 40 1.66 -4.03 -13.90
CA TYR A 40 1.15 -5.33 -14.31
C TYR A 40 2.08 -6.49 -13.90
N ASN A 41 1.48 -7.54 -13.35
CA ASN A 41 2.07 -8.84 -12.97
C ASN A 41 3.29 -8.82 -12.03
N ASN A 42 3.64 -7.67 -11.46
CA ASN A 42 4.83 -7.54 -10.62
C ASN A 42 4.59 -6.81 -9.30
N SER A 43 3.39 -6.27 -9.08
CA SER A 43 3.02 -5.69 -7.78
C SER A 43 2.90 -6.80 -6.75
N TYR A 44 3.21 -6.52 -5.48
CA TYR A 44 3.29 -7.53 -4.42
C TYR A 44 2.73 -7.01 -3.09
N CYS A 45 2.15 -7.90 -2.30
CA CYS A 45 1.60 -7.60 -0.97
C CYS A 45 1.82 -8.79 -0.04
N SER A 46 2.38 -8.56 1.14
CA SER A 46 2.55 -9.55 2.20
C SER A 46 2.67 -8.85 3.54
N LYS A 47 1.97 -9.31 4.57
CA LYS A 47 1.93 -8.61 5.86
C LYS A 47 3.29 -8.68 6.57
N HIS A 48 3.93 -7.53 6.82
CA HIS A 48 5.19 -7.42 7.57
C HIS A 48 5.17 -6.29 8.61
N SER A 49 5.26 -5.04 8.18
CA SER A 49 5.52 -3.84 9.00
C SER A 49 4.25 -3.16 9.52
N TYR A 50 3.08 -3.56 9.04
CA TYR A 50 1.79 -3.06 9.49
C TYR A 50 1.09 -4.03 10.46
N GLU A 51 0.11 -3.55 11.24
CA GLU A 51 -0.66 -4.37 12.19
C GLU A 51 -1.43 -5.51 11.50
N ARG A 52 -2.04 -5.20 10.35
CA ARG A 52 -2.83 -6.08 9.49
C ARG A 52 -2.33 -6.00 8.06
N ALA A 53 -2.61 -7.02 7.25
CA ALA A 53 -2.33 -6.99 5.81
C ALA A 53 -3.04 -5.78 5.17
N ILE A 54 -2.36 -5.09 4.26
CA ILE A 54 -2.93 -3.91 3.58
C ILE A 54 -4.02 -4.33 2.56
N ARG A 55 -3.95 -5.57 2.08
CA ARG A 55 -4.92 -6.21 1.20
C ARG A 55 -5.35 -7.55 1.79
N GLU A 56 -6.57 -7.98 1.44
CA GLU A 56 -7.11 -9.27 1.91
C GLU A 56 -6.33 -10.48 1.37
N THR A 57 -5.78 -10.33 0.17
CA THR A 57 -5.01 -11.37 -0.52
C THR A 57 -3.53 -11.01 -0.55
N GLU A 58 -2.67 -11.94 -0.17
CA GLU A 58 -1.22 -11.81 -0.31
C GLU A 58 -0.73 -12.28 -1.69
N GLY A 59 0.54 -11.99 -1.99
CA GLY A 59 1.22 -12.41 -3.20
C GLY A 59 1.18 -11.37 -4.32
N THR A 60 1.56 -11.84 -5.51
CA THR A 60 1.71 -11.01 -6.71
C THR A 60 0.34 -10.65 -7.30
N PHE A 61 0.22 -9.43 -7.81
CA PHE A 61 -1.02 -8.94 -8.41
C PHE A 61 -0.73 -7.88 -9.49
N SER A 62 -1.78 -7.57 -10.24
CA SER A 62 -1.80 -6.48 -11.22
C SER A 62 -2.72 -5.37 -10.73
N VAL A 63 -2.36 -4.12 -11.00
CA VAL A 63 -3.23 -2.97 -10.75
C VAL A 63 -3.83 -2.50 -12.07
N LYS A 64 -5.16 -2.40 -12.11
CA LYS A 64 -5.86 -1.77 -13.23
C LYS A 64 -5.86 -0.25 -13.05
N GLU A 65 -6.32 0.22 -11.89
CA GLU A 65 -6.50 1.62 -11.53
C GLU A 65 -6.21 1.80 -10.03
N TYR A 66 -5.76 2.98 -9.63
CA TYR A 66 -5.64 3.39 -8.23
C TYR A 66 -5.88 4.90 -8.11
N GLU A 67 -6.38 5.32 -6.94
CA GLU A 67 -6.67 6.72 -6.62
C GLU A 67 -5.83 7.17 -5.42
N VAL A 68 -5.38 8.42 -5.41
CA VAL A 68 -4.61 9.01 -4.31
C VAL A 68 -5.40 10.18 -3.75
N PHE A 69 -5.67 10.11 -2.44
CA PHE A 69 -6.41 11.14 -1.72
C PHE A 69 -5.49 11.85 -0.73
N GLN A 70 -5.55 13.18 -0.69
CA GLN A 70 -4.87 13.99 0.31
C GLN A 70 -5.88 14.46 1.37
N ILE A 71 -5.62 14.13 2.64
CA ILE A 71 -6.40 14.66 3.75
C ILE A 71 -5.83 16.03 4.13
N VAL A 72 -6.65 17.07 4.05
CA VAL A 72 -6.31 18.43 4.48
C VAL A 72 -7.01 18.75 5.79
N LYS A 73 -6.37 19.53 6.66
CA LYS A 73 -7.05 20.06 7.85
C LYS A 73 -8.08 21.09 7.40
N ASN A 74 -9.28 21.05 7.99
CA ASN A 74 -10.21 22.17 7.88
C ASN A 74 -9.64 23.34 8.68
N SER A 75 -9.11 24.33 7.97
CA SER A 75 -8.65 25.59 8.52
C SER A 75 -9.84 26.55 8.58
N PHE A 76 -10.58 26.54 9.69
CA PHE A 76 -11.46 27.65 10.08
C PHE A 76 -10.85 28.36 11.29
#